data_AF-A0A7H8LVR4-F1
#
_entry.id   AF-A0A7H8LVR4-F1
#
_cell.length_a   1.000
_cell.length_b   1.000
_cell.length_c   1.000
_cell.angle_alpha   90.00
_cell.angle_beta   90.00
_cell.angle_gamma   90.00
#
_symmetry.space_group_name_H-M   'P 1'
#
loop_
_entity.id
_entity.type
_entity.pdbx_description
1 polymer ?
#
loop_
_entity_poly.entity_id
_entity_poly.type
_entity_poly.pdbx_seq_one_letter_code
_entity_poly.pdbx_strand_id
1 'polypeptide(L)'
;MSTLNKVLTLATAAVAVGGTAAALAAPASAAARNGVCESGEFCYYYNSNNAGSVSDFTGSLADYGTTQPSCYDFKGPGNGKGLCIKNEAASVWNRSSKTVRVYYNSNYGGTYQDFKAGAKGNLNSSLKNQNASHQFSPSSRTNMSYALYKASGGRITCGFDGYTSTPGRHEGIDIARSVGSDVRALTAGKIIYIARGSTGSGGLSTISVYNSSLNKTVIYLHSAPRSSLSVGQSISRGQVIADESWRGVSSSSAAHTHVEMRPGRQTHAAKSVNDSHLDNPNPTSFWQSQGYNVR
;
A
#
# COMPACT_ATOMS: atom_id res chain seq x y z
N MET A 1 1.64 38.93 -85.97
CA MET A 1 1.68 40.21 -85.22
C MET A 1 1.09 39.97 -83.84
N SER A 2 1.83 40.36 -82.80
CA SER A 2 1.45 40.52 -81.37
C SER A 2 0.97 39.27 -80.59
N THR A 3 1.79 38.56 -79.83
CA THR A 3 2.37 38.80 -78.48
C THR A 3 1.44 38.66 -77.26
N LEU A 4 1.91 37.83 -76.30
CA LEU A 4 1.79 37.90 -74.82
C LEU A 4 0.40 37.56 -74.23
N ASN A 5 0.22 36.84 -73.10
CA ASN A 5 1.11 36.48 -71.99
C ASN A 5 0.48 35.36 -71.11
N LYS A 6 1.32 34.48 -70.55
CA LYS A 6 1.42 33.97 -69.14
C LYS A 6 0.19 34.11 -68.21
N VAL A 7 -0.14 33.24 -67.25
CA VAL A 7 0.49 32.07 -66.59
C VAL A 7 -0.59 31.43 -65.67
N LEU A 8 -0.41 30.13 -65.39
CA LEU A 8 -1.04 29.26 -64.38
C LEU A 8 -1.57 29.94 -63.09
N THR A 9 -2.68 29.41 -62.53
CA THR A 9 -2.65 28.73 -61.21
C THR A 9 -3.88 27.84 -60.93
N LEU A 10 -3.60 26.68 -60.34
CA LEU A 10 -4.51 25.63 -59.88
C LEU A 10 -5.33 26.06 -58.66
N ALA A 11 -6.60 25.65 -58.60
CA ALA A 11 -7.41 25.66 -57.38
C ALA A 11 -7.57 24.22 -56.86
N THR A 12 -6.79 23.88 -55.84
CA THR A 12 -6.90 22.64 -55.05
C THR A 12 -8.00 22.80 -54.01
N ALA A 13 -9.07 22.01 -54.11
CA ALA A 13 -10.08 21.89 -53.06
C ALA A 13 -9.59 20.87 -52.01
N ALA A 14 -9.19 21.35 -50.83
CA ALA A 14 -8.85 20.51 -49.69
C ALA A 14 -10.12 20.15 -48.90
N VAL A 15 -10.34 18.84 -48.73
CA VAL A 15 -11.44 18.25 -47.96
C VAL A 15 -11.22 18.52 -46.46
N ALA A 16 -12.18 19.19 -45.81
CA ALA A 16 -12.21 19.36 -44.38
C ALA A 16 -12.68 18.06 -43.69
N VAL A 17 -11.76 17.36 -43.03
CA VAL A 17 -12.10 16.28 -42.10
C VAL A 17 -12.26 16.89 -40.71
N GLY A 18 -13.51 16.94 -40.23
CA GLY A 18 -13.85 17.35 -38.87
C GLY A 18 -13.30 16.36 -37.85
N GLY A 19 -12.27 16.77 -37.12
CA GLY A 19 -11.77 16.05 -35.95
C GLY A 19 -12.63 16.38 -34.74
N THR A 20 -13.37 15.39 -34.22
CA THR A 20 -13.89 15.44 -32.86
C THR A 20 -12.72 15.38 -31.89
N ALA A 21 -12.38 16.52 -31.30
CA ALA A 21 -11.44 16.59 -30.19
C ALA A 21 -12.00 15.77 -29.03
N ALA A 22 -11.45 14.58 -28.81
CA ALA A 22 -11.62 13.88 -27.55
C ALA A 22 -11.05 14.78 -26.46
N ALA A 23 -11.93 15.36 -25.64
CA ALA A 23 -11.55 16.04 -24.42
C ALA A 23 -10.90 15.00 -23.49
N LEU A 24 -9.57 14.88 -23.58
CA LEU A 24 -8.79 14.23 -22.55
C LEU A 24 -9.03 15.02 -21.27
N ALA A 25 -9.78 14.42 -20.33
CA ALA A 25 -9.87 14.95 -18.99
C ALA A 25 -8.44 15.01 -18.43
N ALA A 26 -7.89 16.22 -18.30
CA ALA A 26 -6.67 16.44 -17.54
C ALA A 26 -6.86 15.86 -16.12
N PRO A 27 -5.82 15.30 -15.48
CA PRO A 27 -5.94 14.89 -14.09
C PRO A 27 -6.40 16.09 -13.25
N ALA A 28 -7.33 15.79 -12.33
CA ALA A 28 -7.92 16.75 -11.42
C ALA A 28 -6.84 17.60 -10.73
N SER A 29 -6.98 18.92 -10.86
CA SER A 29 -6.26 20.01 -10.18
C SER A 29 -4.88 19.66 -9.63
N ALA A 30 -3.84 19.99 -10.39
CA ALA A 30 -2.62 20.46 -9.76
C ALA A 30 -3.02 21.64 -8.85
N ALA A 31 -3.17 21.39 -7.54
CA ALA A 31 -2.78 22.40 -6.56
C ALA A 31 -1.51 23.04 -7.08
N ALA A 32 -1.41 24.36 -7.04
CA ALA A 32 -0.27 25.04 -7.62
C ALA A 32 0.99 24.56 -6.87
N ARG A 33 1.62 23.47 -7.34
CA ARG A 33 2.83 22.84 -6.79
C ARG A 33 3.98 23.79 -6.96
N ASN A 34 3.93 24.87 -6.19
CA ASN A 34 4.63 26.12 -6.41
C ASN A 34 5.76 26.28 -5.39
N GLY A 35 5.85 25.39 -4.40
CA GLY A 35 6.88 25.43 -3.38
C GLY A 35 6.64 26.47 -2.29
N VAL A 36 5.40 26.91 -2.14
CA VAL A 36 4.91 27.79 -1.07
C VAL A 36 3.87 27.00 -0.29
N CYS A 37 3.90 27.08 1.04
CA CYS A 37 2.90 26.38 1.86
C CYS A 37 1.71 27.29 2.15
N GLU A 38 0.63 27.12 1.41
CA GLU A 38 -0.52 28.02 1.35
C GLU A 38 -1.72 27.47 2.14
N SER A 39 -2.77 28.30 2.28
CA SER A 39 -3.98 27.87 2.95
C SER A 39 -4.68 26.78 2.13
N GLY A 40 -5.06 25.68 2.77
CA GLY A 40 -5.68 24.53 2.11
C GLY A 40 -4.71 23.38 1.82
N GLU A 41 -3.40 23.56 2.06
CA GLU A 41 -2.38 22.61 1.65
C GLU A 41 -1.78 21.79 2.79
N PHE A 42 -1.21 20.65 2.43
CA PHE A 42 -0.28 19.90 3.25
C PHE A 42 1.11 19.97 2.64
N CYS A 43 2.09 20.40 3.42
CA CYS A 43 3.40 20.76 2.90
C CYS A 43 4.49 19.94 3.58
N TYR A 44 5.37 19.37 2.78
CA TYR A 44 6.62 18.76 3.19
C TYR A 44 7.77 19.75 3.14
N TYR A 45 8.68 19.61 4.09
CA TYR A 45 9.92 20.38 4.18
C TYR A 45 11.11 19.42 4.21
N TYR A 46 12.13 19.73 3.42
CA TYR A 46 13.34 18.91 3.30
C TYR A 46 14.08 18.76 4.64
N ASN A 47 14.15 19.84 5.45
CA ASN A 47 14.81 19.80 6.75
C ASN A 47 13.82 19.79 7.92
N SER A 48 14.32 19.43 9.10
CA SER A 48 13.58 19.56 10.36
C SER A 48 13.26 21.02 10.66
N ASN A 49 12.27 21.23 11.53
CA ASN A 49 11.78 22.53 11.99
C ASN A 49 11.24 23.41 10.86
N ASN A 50 10.65 22.77 9.85
CA ASN A 50 10.04 23.41 8.68
C ASN A 50 11.01 24.30 7.90
N ALA A 51 12.25 23.83 7.73
CA ALA A 51 13.30 24.50 6.98
C ALA A 51 13.58 23.79 5.64
N GLY A 52 14.35 24.45 4.77
CA GLY A 52 14.69 23.94 3.44
C GLY A 52 13.55 24.11 2.43
N SER A 53 13.71 23.45 1.29
CA SER A 53 12.76 23.50 0.17
C SER A 53 11.44 22.81 0.54
N VAL A 54 10.37 23.26 -0.12
CA VAL A 54 8.98 22.90 0.19
C VAL A 54 8.33 22.16 -0.97
N SER A 55 7.47 21.21 -0.63
CA SER A 55 6.60 20.51 -1.55
C SER A 55 5.17 20.51 -1.00
N ASP A 56 4.22 21.03 -1.76
CA ASP A 56 2.85 21.33 -1.32
C ASP A 56 1.78 20.50 -2.07
N PHE A 57 0.68 20.18 -1.39
CA PHE A 57 -0.33 19.22 -1.87
C PHE A 57 -1.73 19.59 -1.34
N THR A 58 -2.78 19.48 -2.16
CA THR A 58 -4.19 19.63 -1.72
C THR A 58 -4.97 18.31 -1.70
N GLY A 59 -4.36 17.22 -2.18
CA GLY A 59 -4.99 15.91 -2.35
C GLY A 59 -4.13 14.80 -1.77
N SER A 60 -4.72 13.62 -1.63
CA SER A 60 -3.98 12.43 -1.17
C SER A 60 -3.11 11.86 -2.29
N LEU A 61 -1.92 11.39 -1.95
CA LEU A 61 -1.03 10.71 -2.88
C LEU A 61 -0.62 9.35 -2.35
N ALA A 62 -0.95 8.31 -3.14
CA ALA A 62 -0.59 6.93 -2.84
C ALA A 62 0.89 6.64 -3.13
N ASP A 63 1.55 7.36 -4.03
CA ASP A 63 2.98 7.18 -4.28
C ASP A 63 3.60 8.50 -4.70
N TYR A 64 4.77 8.81 -4.13
CA TYR A 64 5.55 9.99 -4.47
C TYR A 64 6.42 9.80 -5.72
N GLY A 65 6.56 8.57 -6.19
CA GLY A 65 7.56 8.24 -7.21
C GLY A 65 8.99 8.37 -6.67
N THR A 66 9.95 7.81 -7.40
CA THR A 66 11.35 7.69 -6.94
C THR A 66 12.33 8.49 -7.78
N THR A 67 11.97 8.83 -9.03
CA THR A 67 12.90 9.43 -10.00
C THR A 67 12.23 10.53 -10.80
N GLN A 68 13.00 11.58 -11.11
CA GLN A 68 12.61 12.61 -12.07
C GLN A 68 12.44 12.00 -13.48
N PRO A 69 11.57 12.54 -14.34
CA PRO A 69 10.73 13.74 -14.11
C PRO A 69 9.39 13.45 -13.44
N SER A 70 9.10 12.18 -13.09
CA SER A 70 7.77 11.75 -12.66
C SER A 70 7.56 11.78 -11.14
N CYS A 71 8.63 11.86 -10.35
CA CYS A 71 8.50 11.98 -8.89
C CYS A 71 7.95 13.35 -8.48
N TYR A 72 7.29 13.36 -7.33
CA TYR A 72 6.97 14.59 -6.63
C TYR A 72 8.24 15.10 -5.96
N ASP A 73 8.61 16.34 -6.25
CA ASP A 73 9.85 16.97 -5.81
C ASP A 73 9.61 18.20 -4.91
N PHE A 74 10.66 18.65 -4.23
CA PHE A 74 10.64 19.93 -3.54
C PHE A 74 10.81 21.08 -4.55
N LYS A 75 9.81 21.96 -4.62
CA LYS A 75 9.73 23.05 -5.61
C LYS A 75 10.25 24.39 -5.06
N GLY A 76 10.12 24.60 -3.75
CA GLY A 76 10.49 25.86 -3.11
C GLY A 76 12.00 26.17 -3.18
N PRO A 77 12.41 27.41 -2.89
CA PRO A 77 13.82 27.74 -2.77
C PRO A 77 14.47 27.02 -1.57
N GLY A 78 15.79 26.87 -1.60
CA GLY A 78 16.59 26.36 -0.48
C GLY A 78 17.05 24.90 -0.62
N ASN A 79 17.66 24.39 0.45
CA ASN A 79 18.24 23.05 0.50
C ASN A 79 17.17 21.98 0.20
N GLY A 80 17.48 21.04 -0.68
CA GLY A 80 16.59 19.97 -1.14
C GLY A 80 15.79 20.28 -2.42
N LYS A 81 15.89 21.50 -2.99
CA LYS A 81 15.16 21.86 -4.22
C LYS A 81 15.47 20.89 -5.37
N GLY A 82 14.42 20.39 -6.02
CA GLY A 82 14.49 19.47 -7.16
C GLY A 82 14.67 18.00 -6.79
N LEU A 83 14.98 17.68 -5.52
CA LEU A 83 15.02 16.29 -5.05
C LEU A 83 13.59 15.75 -4.94
N CYS A 84 13.44 14.46 -5.28
CA CYS A 84 12.19 13.74 -5.03
C CYS A 84 11.91 13.70 -3.52
N ILE A 85 10.65 13.85 -3.11
CA ILE A 85 10.28 13.91 -1.69
C ILE A 85 10.36 12.55 -0.99
N LYS A 86 10.29 11.46 -1.76
CA LYS A 86 10.26 10.10 -1.22
C LYS A 86 11.52 9.83 -0.42
N ASN A 87 11.34 9.52 0.86
CA ASN A 87 12.42 9.28 1.83
C ASN A 87 13.35 10.48 2.06
N GLU A 88 12.91 11.70 1.76
CA GLU A 88 13.75 12.90 1.92
C GLU A 88 13.11 13.95 2.82
N ALA A 89 11.79 13.88 3.07
CA ALA A 89 11.14 14.88 3.91
C ALA A 89 11.39 14.66 5.41
N ALA A 90 11.64 15.74 6.14
CA ALA A 90 11.96 15.71 7.57
C ALA A 90 10.92 16.40 8.46
N SER A 91 10.11 17.31 7.93
CA SER A 91 9.05 17.98 8.68
C SER A 91 7.88 18.38 7.78
N VAL A 92 6.75 18.72 8.39
CA VAL A 92 5.51 19.04 7.68
C VAL A 92 4.77 20.23 8.27
N TRP A 93 3.93 20.86 7.47
CA TRP A 93 2.91 21.80 7.92
C TRP A 93 1.58 21.49 7.24
N ASN A 94 0.56 21.18 8.04
CA ASN A 94 -0.79 20.99 7.58
C ASN A 94 -1.57 22.31 7.67
N ARG A 95 -1.61 23.06 6.58
CA ARG A 95 -2.44 24.27 6.43
C ARG A 95 -3.82 23.98 5.83
N SER A 96 -4.19 22.71 5.69
CA SER A 96 -5.53 22.28 5.29
C SER A 96 -6.49 22.22 6.50
N SER A 97 -7.79 22.05 6.21
CA SER A 97 -8.83 21.85 7.21
C SER A 97 -9.01 20.39 7.65
N LYS A 98 -8.22 19.46 7.10
CA LYS A 98 -8.36 18.01 7.30
C LYS A 98 -7.19 17.46 8.10
N THR A 99 -7.41 16.37 8.83
CA THR A 99 -6.27 15.56 9.31
C THR A 99 -5.56 14.95 8.10
N VAL A 100 -4.24 15.02 8.07
CA VAL A 100 -3.40 14.37 7.06
C VAL A 100 -2.51 13.33 7.73
N ARG A 101 -2.50 12.13 7.18
CA ARG A 101 -1.67 11.01 7.63
C ARG A 101 -0.49 10.83 6.70
N VAL A 102 0.72 10.83 7.23
CA VAL A 102 1.96 10.52 6.49
C VAL A 102 2.34 9.08 6.75
N TYR A 103 2.68 8.35 5.69
CA TYR A 103 3.01 6.92 5.73
C TYR A 103 4.45 6.66 5.31
N TYR A 104 5.02 5.61 5.90
CA TYR A 104 6.36 5.12 5.60
C TYR A 104 6.46 4.61 4.16
N ASN A 105 5.52 3.76 3.74
CA ASN A 105 5.54 3.12 2.43
C ASN A 105 4.56 3.80 1.45
N SER A 106 4.78 3.56 0.15
CA SER A 106 3.79 3.84 -0.88
C SER A 106 2.51 3.02 -0.62
N ASN A 107 1.44 3.38 -1.31
CA ASN A 107 0.09 2.83 -1.19
C ASN A 107 -0.49 2.94 0.23
N TYR A 108 -0.14 4.03 0.95
CA TYR A 108 -0.57 4.30 2.32
C TYR A 108 -0.11 3.23 3.33
N GLY A 109 1.01 2.56 3.07
CA GLY A 109 1.46 1.39 3.84
C GLY A 109 2.40 1.69 5.01
N GLY A 110 2.54 0.72 5.90
CA GLY A 110 3.50 0.75 7.00
C GLY A 110 3.10 1.67 8.17
N THR A 111 4.10 2.06 8.96
CA THR A 111 3.91 3.00 10.08
C THR A 111 3.48 4.37 9.57
N TYR A 112 2.80 5.14 10.43
CA TYR A 112 2.27 6.44 10.07
C TYR A 112 2.26 7.44 11.22
N GLN A 113 2.12 8.72 10.88
CA GLN A 113 1.91 9.82 11.80
C GLN A 113 0.79 10.73 11.30
N ASP A 114 -0.12 11.08 12.20
CA ASP A 114 -1.23 11.98 11.92
C ASP A 114 -0.89 13.41 12.30
N PHE A 115 -1.24 14.33 11.40
CA PHE A 115 -1.13 15.77 11.58
C PHE A 115 -2.53 16.37 11.47
N LYS A 116 -3.07 16.85 12.60
CA LYS A 116 -4.37 17.55 12.64
C LYS A 116 -4.30 18.84 11.80
N ALA A 117 -5.46 19.41 11.46
CA ALA A 117 -5.54 20.71 10.82
C ALA A 117 -4.72 21.76 11.61
N GLY A 118 -3.92 22.55 10.90
CA GLY A 118 -3.01 23.55 11.48
C GLY A 118 -1.70 23.00 12.07
N ALA A 119 -1.55 21.68 12.22
CA ALA A 119 -0.38 21.09 12.86
C ALA A 119 0.90 21.37 12.05
N LYS A 120 1.95 21.79 12.76
CA LYS A 120 3.27 22.10 12.22
C LYS A 120 4.33 21.44 13.07
N GLY A 121 5.24 20.68 12.47
CA GLY A 121 6.30 20.02 13.24
C GLY A 121 7.06 18.94 12.48
N ASN A 122 7.99 18.30 13.19
CA ASN A 122 8.85 17.26 12.67
C ASN A 122 8.11 15.93 12.47
N LEU A 123 8.54 15.19 11.45
CA LEU A 123 8.24 13.76 11.37
C LEU A 123 8.97 13.03 12.51
N ASN A 124 8.33 12.03 13.08
CA ASN A 124 8.92 11.21 14.13
C ASN A 124 10.10 10.37 13.61
N SER A 125 10.83 9.72 14.52
CA SER A 125 12.05 8.97 14.19
C SER A 125 11.82 7.84 13.18
N SER A 126 10.60 7.31 13.08
CA SER A 126 10.29 6.26 12.11
C SER A 126 9.97 6.79 10.70
N LEU A 127 9.63 8.08 10.55
CA LEU A 127 9.16 8.64 9.28
C LEU A 127 10.03 9.76 8.71
N LYS A 128 10.88 10.36 9.54
CA LYS A 128 11.86 11.33 9.08
C LYS A 128 12.76 10.66 8.04
N ASN A 129 12.77 11.21 6.83
CA ASN A 129 13.50 10.68 5.68
C ASN A 129 13.10 9.24 5.31
N GLN A 130 11.88 8.83 5.68
CA GLN A 130 11.33 7.51 5.39
C GLN A 130 9.82 7.63 5.20
N ASN A 131 9.42 8.29 4.11
CA ASN A 131 8.02 8.56 3.81
C ASN A 131 7.77 8.50 2.30
N ALA A 132 6.64 7.92 1.93
CA ALA A 132 6.37 7.59 0.53
C ALA A 132 4.90 7.77 0.10
N SER A 133 3.98 8.08 1.02
CA SER A 133 2.60 8.44 0.70
C SER A 133 1.92 9.25 1.82
N HIS A 134 0.83 9.96 1.48
CA HIS A 134 0.01 10.67 2.46
C HIS A 134 -1.48 10.69 2.10
N GLN A 135 -2.33 10.66 3.13
CA GLN A 135 -3.78 10.64 2.98
C GLN A 135 -4.45 11.77 3.75
N PHE A 136 -5.24 12.58 3.05
CA PHE A 136 -6.18 13.53 3.64
C PHE A 136 -7.42 12.79 4.14
N SER A 137 -7.92 13.17 5.31
CA SER A 137 -9.08 12.55 5.96
C SER A 137 -8.96 11.01 6.02
N PRO A 138 -7.90 10.48 6.66
CA PRO A 138 -7.70 9.05 6.74
C PRO A 138 -8.88 8.37 7.42
N SER A 139 -9.34 7.23 6.88
CA SER A 139 -10.40 6.46 7.54
C SER A 139 -9.89 5.85 8.85
N SER A 140 -10.79 5.73 9.83
CA SER A 140 -10.53 4.91 11.01
C SER A 140 -10.40 3.45 10.57
N ARG A 141 -9.31 2.81 10.95
CA ARG A 141 -8.97 1.43 10.58
C ARG A 141 -8.44 0.70 11.81
N THR A 142 -8.72 -0.59 11.90
CA THR A 142 -8.19 -1.46 12.96
C THR A 142 -6.80 -1.93 12.58
N ASN A 143 -5.86 -1.98 13.53
CA ASN A 143 -4.56 -2.62 13.26
C ASN A 143 -4.76 -4.09 12.90
N MET A 144 -4.16 -4.55 11.80
CA MET A 144 -4.31 -5.92 11.32
C MET A 144 -3.79 -6.92 12.34
N SER A 145 -2.71 -6.57 13.06
CA SER A 145 -2.17 -7.37 14.17
C SER A 145 -3.17 -7.56 15.31
N TYR A 146 -3.90 -6.51 15.68
CA TYR A 146 -4.99 -6.59 16.64
C TYR A 146 -6.18 -7.36 16.09
N ALA A 147 -6.55 -7.18 14.82
CA ALA A 147 -7.70 -7.86 14.24
C ALA A 147 -7.52 -9.38 14.12
N LEU A 148 -6.29 -9.83 13.82
CA LEU A 148 -5.97 -11.25 13.69
C LEU A 148 -6.15 -11.98 15.03
N TYR A 149 -5.67 -11.38 16.12
CA TYR A 149 -5.66 -12.02 17.44
C TYR A 149 -6.78 -11.56 18.39
N LYS A 150 -7.40 -10.40 18.11
CA LYS A 150 -8.33 -9.67 19.00
C LYS A 150 -7.76 -9.48 20.41
N ALA A 151 -6.45 -9.27 20.51
CA ALA A 151 -5.72 -9.13 21.76
C ALA A 151 -4.53 -8.19 21.58
N SER A 152 -4.09 -7.57 22.67
CA SER A 152 -2.86 -6.78 22.70
C SER A 152 -1.62 -7.68 22.55
N GLY A 153 -0.49 -7.07 22.18
CA GLY A 153 0.81 -7.75 22.03
C GLY A 153 1.07 -8.39 20.67
N GLY A 154 0.07 -8.43 19.78
CA GLY A 154 0.29 -8.79 18.38
C GLY A 154 1.13 -7.74 17.65
N ARG A 155 2.06 -8.18 16.79
CA ARG A 155 2.90 -7.32 15.97
C ARG A 155 3.17 -7.94 14.61
N ILE A 156 3.34 -7.11 13.58
CA ILE A 156 3.91 -7.55 12.31
C ILE A 156 5.41 -7.79 12.51
N THR A 157 5.87 -9.01 12.25
CA THR A 157 7.30 -9.39 12.32
C THR A 157 8.00 -9.32 10.98
N CYS A 158 7.26 -9.51 9.88
CA CYS A 158 7.74 -9.32 8.52
C CYS A 158 6.61 -8.80 7.63
N GLY A 159 6.85 -7.72 6.89
CA GLY A 159 5.91 -7.18 5.93
C GLY A 159 5.99 -7.88 4.57
N PHE A 160 5.08 -7.54 3.67
CA PHE A 160 5.18 -7.92 2.26
C PHE A 160 6.49 -7.42 1.66
N ASP A 161 7.15 -8.27 0.88
CA ASP A 161 8.49 -8.06 0.32
C ASP A 161 9.55 -7.70 1.39
N GLY A 162 9.35 -8.16 2.63
CA GLY A 162 10.12 -7.74 3.79
C GLY A 162 11.29 -8.65 4.17
N TYR A 163 11.64 -9.64 3.36
CA TYR A 163 12.75 -10.54 3.68
C TYR A 163 14.09 -9.80 3.62
N THR A 164 14.86 -9.90 4.70
CA THR A 164 16.22 -9.34 4.81
C THR A 164 17.28 -10.42 5.06
N SER A 165 16.89 -11.54 5.69
CA SER A 165 17.77 -12.65 6.07
C SER A 165 17.38 -13.99 5.43
N THR A 166 16.30 -14.01 4.65
CA THR A 166 15.79 -15.20 3.98
C THR A 166 15.89 -14.99 2.47
N PRO A 167 16.57 -15.86 1.71
CA PRO A 167 16.61 -15.73 0.27
C PRO A 167 15.20 -15.78 -0.33
N GLY A 168 14.89 -14.83 -1.21
CA GLY A 168 13.62 -14.69 -1.89
C GLY A 168 12.82 -13.46 -1.48
N ARG A 169 11.52 -13.43 -1.78
CA ARG A 169 10.62 -12.28 -1.56
C ARG A 169 9.38 -12.70 -0.80
N HIS A 170 9.01 -11.95 0.23
CA HIS A 170 7.93 -12.33 1.12
C HIS A 170 6.55 -11.99 0.54
N GLU A 171 5.72 -12.99 0.24
CA GLU A 171 4.44 -12.82 -0.46
C GLU A 171 3.27 -12.39 0.44
N GLY A 172 3.47 -12.45 1.74
CA GLY A 172 2.45 -12.16 2.74
C GLY A 172 2.94 -11.23 3.83
N ILE A 173 2.26 -11.29 4.97
CA ILE A 173 2.57 -10.52 6.16
C ILE A 173 2.62 -11.51 7.33
N ASP A 174 3.74 -11.54 8.04
CA ASP A 174 3.92 -12.38 9.22
C ASP A 174 3.51 -11.57 10.45
N ILE A 175 2.57 -12.14 11.21
CA ILE A 175 2.04 -11.52 12.42
C ILE A 175 2.23 -12.48 13.58
N ALA A 176 2.98 -12.07 14.58
CA ALA A 176 3.26 -12.87 15.77
C ALA A 176 2.63 -12.27 17.02
N ARG A 177 2.18 -13.13 17.93
CA ARG A 177 1.78 -12.76 19.29
C ARG A 177 2.35 -13.76 20.29
N SER A 178 1.71 -14.91 20.42
CA SER A 178 2.09 -16.02 21.30
C SER A 178 1.41 -17.29 20.85
N VAL A 179 2.16 -18.39 20.78
CA VAL A 179 1.63 -19.74 20.52
C VAL A 179 0.33 -20.00 21.29
N GLY A 180 -0.68 -20.52 20.61
CA GLY A 180 -2.00 -20.80 21.17
C GLY A 180 -2.98 -19.63 21.13
N SER A 181 -2.58 -18.44 20.65
CA SER A 181 -3.51 -17.32 20.46
C SER A 181 -4.55 -17.65 19.39
N ASP A 182 -5.82 -17.30 19.63
CA ASP A 182 -6.87 -17.38 18.61
C ASP A 182 -6.47 -16.61 17.34
N VAL A 183 -6.43 -17.28 16.20
CA VAL A 183 -6.30 -16.67 14.87
C VAL A 183 -7.69 -16.52 14.27
N ARG A 184 -8.06 -15.28 13.93
CA ARG A 184 -9.37 -14.91 13.40
C ARG A 184 -9.32 -14.58 11.92
N ALA A 185 -10.36 -14.95 11.19
CA ALA A 185 -10.48 -14.62 9.78
C ALA A 185 -10.56 -13.11 9.56
N LEU A 186 -9.64 -12.54 8.78
CA LEU A 186 -9.61 -11.12 8.44
C LEU A 186 -10.66 -10.73 7.40
N THR A 187 -11.19 -11.71 6.66
CA THR A 187 -12.27 -11.52 5.70
C THR A 187 -13.34 -12.58 5.89
N ALA A 188 -14.58 -12.25 5.53
CA ALA A 188 -15.60 -13.27 5.32
C ALA A 188 -15.33 -14.00 4.00
N GLY A 189 -15.82 -15.23 3.89
CA GLY A 189 -15.67 -16.00 2.66
C GLY A 189 -15.98 -17.48 2.85
N LYS A 190 -15.67 -18.27 1.83
CA LYS A 190 -15.80 -19.73 1.84
C LYS A 190 -14.43 -20.36 2.01
N ILE A 191 -14.28 -21.32 2.92
CA ILE A 191 -13.06 -22.11 3.04
C ILE A 191 -12.96 -23.00 1.80
N ILE A 192 -11.86 -22.88 1.07
CA ILE A 192 -11.64 -23.62 -0.18
C ILE A 192 -10.47 -24.60 -0.10
N TYR A 193 -9.64 -24.52 0.93
CA TYR A 193 -8.56 -25.45 1.19
C TYR A 193 -8.20 -25.45 2.67
N ILE A 194 -7.88 -26.64 3.21
CA ILE A 194 -7.32 -26.83 4.54
C ILE A 194 -6.22 -27.88 4.46
N ALA A 195 -5.00 -27.51 4.82
CA ALA A 195 -3.95 -28.43 5.23
C ALA A 195 -3.71 -28.22 6.73
N ARG A 196 -3.82 -29.28 7.54
CA ARG A 196 -3.63 -29.14 8.99
C ARG A 196 -2.16 -29.01 9.37
N GLY A 197 -1.26 -29.67 8.65
CA GLY A 197 0.17 -29.63 8.92
C GLY A 197 0.55 -30.17 10.31
N SER A 198 1.79 -29.95 10.70
CA SER A 198 2.38 -30.33 11.99
C SER A 198 3.46 -29.32 12.38
N THR A 199 3.73 -29.20 13.68
CA THR A 199 4.83 -28.37 14.18
C THR A 199 6.18 -28.88 13.68
N GLY A 200 7.12 -27.98 13.39
CA GLY A 200 8.40 -28.31 12.76
C GLY A 200 8.39 -28.05 11.25
N SER A 201 9.55 -28.08 10.61
CA SER A 201 9.79 -27.59 9.23
C SER A 201 9.06 -28.34 8.11
N GLY A 202 8.61 -29.58 8.34
CA GLY A 202 8.00 -30.42 7.29
C GLY A 202 6.48 -30.35 7.17
N GLY A 203 5.79 -29.68 8.10
CA GLY A 203 4.34 -29.78 8.25
C GLY A 203 3.59 -28.47 7.99
N LEU A 204 3.71 -27.87 6.80
CA LEU A 204 3.02 -26.62 6.50
C LEU A 204 1.50 -26.77 6.66
N SER A 205 0.92 -25.96 7.54
CA SER A 205 -0.52 -25.77 7.64
C SER A 205 -0.97 -24.66 6.69
N THR A 206 -2.16 -24.79 6.13
CA THR A 206 -2.76 -23.81 5.22
C THR A 206 -4.26 -23.73 5.45
N ILE A 207 -4.81 -22.53 5.55
CA ILE A 207 -6.26 -22.27 5.45
C ILE A 207 -6.45 -21.24 4.35
N SER A 208 -7.26 -21.55 3.34
CA SER A 208 -7.52 -20.63 2.22
C SER A 208 -8.99 -20.25 2.21
N VAL A 209 -9.26 -18.95 2.35
CA VAL A 209 -10.60 -18.35 2.45
C VAL A 209 -10.85 -17.52 1.20
N TYR A 210 -11.74 -17.99 0.31
CA TYR A 210 -12.10 -17.28 -0.90
C TYR A 210 -13.30 -16.35 -0.65
N ASN A 211 -13.13 -15.07 -0.96
CA ASN A 211 -14.21 -14.09 -0.98
C ASN A 211 -14.60 -13.82 -2.44
N SER A 212 -15.78 -14.30 -2.84
CA SER A 212 -16.27 -14.17 -4.22
C SER A 212 -16.57 -12.72 -4.60
N SER A 213 -17.09 -11.90 -3.68
CA SER A 213 -17.40 -10.49 -3.96
C SER A 213 -16.16 -9.64 -4.23
N LEU A 214 -15.03 -9.99 -3.62
CA LEU A 214 -13.74 -9.33 -3.82
C LEU A 214 -12.92 -9.98 -4.94
N ASN A 215 -13.31 -11.18 -5.38
CA ASN A 215 -12.52 -12.08 -6.22
C ASN A 215 -11.07 -12.22 -5.70
N LYS A 216 -10.92 -12.43 -4.38
CA LYS A 216 -9.63 -12.61 -3.69
C LYS A 216 -9.67 -13.83 -2.78
N THR A 217 -8.50 -14.43 -2.56
CA THR A 217 -8.30 -15.43 -1.52
C THR A 217 -7.40 -14.86 -0.42
N VAL A 218 -7.80 -15.01 0.84
CA VAL A 218 -6.91 -14.79 1.99
C VAL A 218 -6.44 -16.13 2.52
N ILE A 219 -5.12 -16.29 2.63
CA ILE A 219 -4.45 -17.53 3.00
C ILE A 219 -3.72 -17.34 4.32
N TYR A 220 -3.86 -18.30 5.22
CA TYR A 220 -3.23 -18.32 6.54
C TYR A 220 -2.31 -19.53 6.62
N LEU A 221 -1.03 -19.32 6.90
CA LEU A 221 -0.06 -20.39 7.13
C LEU A 221 0.38 -20.44 8.59
N HIS A 222 1.19 -21.45 8.89
CA HIS A 222 1.89 -21.67 10.16
C HIS A 222 1.03 -21.79 11.44
N SER A 223 -0.29 -21.77 11.29
CA SER A 223 -1.27 -21.82 12.38
C SER A 223 -1.87 -23.23 12.53
N ALA A 224 -2.44 -23.56 13.69
CA ALA A 224 -3.14 -24.83 13.90
C ALA A 224 -4.64 -24.68 13.56
N PRO A 225 -5.15 -25.18 12.41
CA PRO A 225 -6.56 -24.99 12.05
C PRO A 225 -7.50 -25.65 13.07
N ARG A 226 -8.59 -24.96 13.44
CA ARG A 226 -9.60 -25.51 14.35
C ARG A 226 -10.19 -26.80 13.77
N SER A 227 -10.40 -27.80 14.63
CA SER A 227 -10.94 -29.11 14.23
C SER A 227 -12.32 -29.00 13.58
N SER A 228 -13.11 -28.01 13.98
CA SER A 228 -14.44 -27.72 13.46
C SER A 228 -14.45 -27.12 12.04
N LEU A 229 -13.30 -26.75 11.47
CA LEU A 229 -13.25 -26.21 10.11
C LEU A 229 -13.41 -27.30 9.06
N SER A 230 -14.19 -27.02 8.03
CA SER A 230 -14.35 -27.87 6.86
C SER A 230 -14.25 -27.08 5.55
N VAL A 231 -13.70 -27.73 4.51
CA VAL A 231 -13.73 -27.17 3.16
C VAL A 231 -15.18 -27.06 2.72
N GLY A 232 -15.55 -25.90 2.18
CA GLY A 232 -16.91 -25.56 1.80
C GLY A 232 -17.66 -24.73 2.84
N GLN A 233 -17.16 -24.63 4.09
CA GLN A 233 -17.76 -23.81 5.13
C GLN A 233 -17.70 -22.32 4.77
N SER A 234 -18.82 -21.62 4.92
CA SER A 234 -18.85 -20.15 4.94
C SER A 234 -18.46 -19.64 6.33
N ILE A 235 -17.57 -18.66 6.38
CA ILE A 235 -17.10 -18.03 7.61
C ILE A 235 -17.30 -16.52 7.57
N SER A 236 -17.54 -15.95 8.74
CA SER A 236 -17.61 -14.50 8.93
C SER A 236 -16.24 -13.93 9.28
N ARG A 237 -16.00 -12.67 8.94
CA ARG A 237 -14.88 -11.90 9.46
C ARG A 237 -14.91 -11.92 10.99
N GLY A 238 -13.75 -12.14 11.61
CA GLY A 238 -13.58 -12.24 13.07
C GLY A 238 -13.86 -13.62 13.67
N GLN A 239 -14.36 -14.58 12.87
CA GLN A 239 -14.51 -15.97 13.31
C GLN A 239 -13.14 -16.58 13.59
N VAL A 240 -13.01 -17.32 14.70
CA VAL A 240 -11.79 -18.07 15.02
C VAL A 240 -11.65 -19.23 14.04
N ILE A 241 -10.50 -19.32 13.38
CA ILE A 241 -10.19 -20.32 12.36
C ILE A 241 -8.98 -21.19 12.72
N ALA A 242 -8.08 -20.71 13.57
CA ALA A 242 -6.92 -21.45 14.01
C ALA A 242 -6.42 -20.97 15.38
N ASP A 243 -5.39 -21.61 15.89
CA ASP A 243 -4.50 -21.10 16.93
C ASP A 243 -3.15 -20.74 16.33
N GLU A 244 -2.48 -19.68 16.81
CA GLU A 244 -1.11 -19.36 16.43
C GLU A 244 -0.20 -20.53 16.77
N SER A 245 0.68 -20.90 15.85
CA SER A 245 1.55 -22.07 15.97
C SER A 245 2.84 -21.84 15.18
N TRP A 246 3.66 -22.89 15.06
CA TRP A 246 4.86 -22.93 14.23
C TRP A 246 4.80 -24.12 13.25
N ARG A 247 3.63 -24.36 12.65
CA ARG A 247 3.45 -25.50 11.73
C ARG A 247 4.15 -25.24 10.41
N GLY A 248 5.10 -26.09 10.01
CA GLY A 248 5.97 -25.80 8.88
C GLY A 248 7.10 -24.80 9.19
N VAL A 249 7.32 -24.46 10.46
CA VAL A 249 8.43 -23.60 10.92
C VAL A 249 9.32 -24.39 11.88
N SER A 250 10.63 -24.17 11.84
CA SER A 250 11.63 -25.00 12.53
C SER A 250 11.55 -24.99 14.06
N SER A 251 11.03 -23.91 14.67
CA SER A 251 10.98 -23.74 16.13
C SER A 251 9.78 -22.91 16.57
N SER A 252 9.30 -23.16 17.79
CA SER A 252 8.25 -22.36 18.45
C SER A 252 8.68 -20.92 18.72
N SER A 253 9.99 -20.65 18.86
CA SER A 253 10.52 -19.29 19.00
C SER A 253 10.32 -18.41 17.77
N ALA A 254 10.07 -19.03 16.60
CA ALA A 254 9.77 -18.35 15.34
C ALA A 254 8.27 -18.47 14.98
N ALA A 255 7.40 -18.81 15.94
CA ALA A 255 5.96 -18.88 15.72
C ALA A 255 5.41 -17.54 15.23
N HIS A 256 4.55 -17.62 14.23
CA HIS A 256 3.80 -16.51 13.65
C HIS A 256 2.65 -17.10 12.82
N THR A 257 1.67 -16.26 12.47
CA THR A 257 0.72 -16.54 11.39
C THR A 257 1.13 -15.72 10.19
N HIS A 258 1.48 -16.40 9.10
CA HIS A 258 1.64 -15.77 7.80
C HIS A 258 0.27 -15.55 7.17
N VAL A 259 -0.01 -14.33 6.70
CA VAL A 259 -1.26 -13.95 6.04
C VAL A 259 -0.96 -13.38 4.65
N GLU A 260 -1.49 -14.04 3.63
CA GLU A 260 -1.33 -13.65 2.23
C GLU A 260 -2.68 -13.32 1.59
N MET A 261 -2.71 -12.31 0.72
CA MET A 261 -3.85 -12.06 -0.16
C MET A 261 -3.45 -12.37 -1.60
N ARG A 262 -4.21 -13.25 -2.24
CA ARG A 262 -4.03 -13.60 -3.65
C ARG A 262 -5.21 -13.13 -4.52
N PRO A 263 -4.95 -12.62 -5.74
CA PRO A 263 -5.98 -12.43 -6.75
C PRO A 263 -6.66 -13.75 -7.15
N GLY A 264 -7.98 -13.72 -7.29
CA GLY A 264 -8.76 -14.87 -7.73
C GLY A 264 -8.92 -15.94 -6.66
N ARG A 265 -9.37 -17.12 -7.11
CA ARG A 265 -9.56 -18.31 -6.29
C ARG A 265 -8.27 -19.12 -6.27
N GLN A 266 -7.58 -19.13 -5.13
CA GLN A 266 -6.29 -19.82 -4.95
C GLN A 266 -6.34 -20.77 -3.77
N THR A 267 -5.80 -21.97 -3.91
CA THR A 267 -5.80 -22.95 -2.81
C THR A 267 -4.55 -22.86 -1.94
N HIS A 268 -3.45 -22.31 -2.44
CA HIS A 268 -2.15 -22.27 -1.78
C HIS A 268 -1.52 -20.89 -1.84
N ALA A 269 -0.66 -20.60 -0.86
CA ALA A 269 0.21 -19.44 -0.82
C ALA A 269 1.15 -19.40 -2.04
N ALA A 270 1.58 -18.20 -2.41
CA ALA A 270 2.65 -18.01 -3.39
C ALA A 270 4.00 -18.44 -2.79
N LYS A 271 4.95 -18.76 -3.66
CA LYS A 271 6.27 -19.18 -3.21
C LYS A 271 7.08 -17.94 -2.82
N SER A 272 7.61 -17.92 -1.58
CA SER A 272 8.45 -16.80 -1.11
C SER A 272 9.92 -17.15 -0.95
N VAL A 273 10.23 -18.35 -0.44
CA VAL A 273 11.61 -18.76 -0.14
C VAL A 273 12.31 -19.26 -1.41
N ASN A 274 13.53 -18.78 -1.62
CA ASN A 274 14.31 -19.00 -2.85
C ASN A 274 13.53 -18.62 -4.12
N ASP A 275 12.73 -17.55 -4.02
CA ASP A 275 11.97 -16.99 -5.13
C ASP A 275 12.19 -15.48 -5.20
N SER A 276 12.82 -15.01 -6.26
CA SER A 276 13.07 -13.57 -6.48
C SER A 276 11.89 -12.87 -7.17
N HIS A 277 10.84 -13.61 -7.54
CA HIS A 277 9.64 -13.06 -8.14
C HIS A 277 8.56 -12.78 -7.07
N LEU A 278 7.69 -11.80 -7.35
CA LEU A 278 6.45 -11.62 -6.60
C LEU A 278 5.28 -11.97 -7.53
N ASP A 279 4.56 -13.03 -7.20
CA ASP A 279 3.31 -13.44 -7.82
C ASP A 279 2.16 -12.49 -7.46
N ASN A 280 2.15 -11.97 -6.22
CA ASN A 280 1.05 -11.14 -5.74
C ASN A 280 1.39 -9.64 -5.84
N PRO A 281 0.37 -8.80 -6.11
CA PRO A 281 0.54 -7.36 -5.96
C PRO A 281 0.68 -7.00 -4.47
N ASN A 282 1.32 -5.86 -4.19
CA ASN A 282 1.38 -5.33 -2.82
C ASN A 282 -0.04 -5.25 -2.20
N PRO A 283 -0.31 -5.95 -1.09
CA PRO A 283 -1.67 -6.15 -0.60
C PRO A 283 -2.19 -4.98 0.26
N THR A 284 -1.41 -3.91 0.42
CA THR A 284 -1.72 -2.81 1.33
C THR A 284 -3.07 -2.15 1.02
N SER A 285 -3.32 -1.80 -0.25
CA SER A 285 -4.58 -1.15 -0.65
C SER A 285 -5.79 -2.07 -0.43
N PHE A 286 -5.61 -3.38 -0.59
CA PHE A 286 -6.62 -4.37 -0.25
C PHE A 286 -6.91 -4.37 1.25
N TRP A 287 -5.90 -4.49 2.11
CA TRP A 287 -6.12 -4.52 3.56
C TRP A 287 -6.79 -3.25 4.07
N GLN A 288 -6.45 -2.10 3.48
CA GLN A 288 -7.08 -0.83 3.79
C GLN A 288 -8.54 -0.74 3.38
N SER A 289 -8.89 -1.28 2.21
CA SER A 289 -10.30 -1.36 1.80
C SER A 289 -11.10 -2.31 2.70
N GLN A 290 -10.43 -3.27 3.34
CA GLN A 290 -11.01 -4.11 4.39
C GLN A 290 -11.05 -3.42 5.76
N GLY A 291 -10.60 -2.16 5.87
CA GLY A 291 -10.62 -1.39 7.13
C GLY A 291 -9.44 -1.70 8.07
N TYR A 292 -8.31 -2.17 7.52
CA TYR A 292 -7.12 -2.50 8.30
C TYR A 292 -5.95 -1.54 8.06
N ASN A 293 -5.22 -1.23 9.13
CA ASN A 293 -3.85 -0.72 9.03
C ASN A 293 -2.90 -1.92 9.01
N VAL A 294 -1.96 -1.96 8.07
CA VAL A 294 -0.91 -3.00 8.02
C VAL A 294 0.18 -2.66 9.05
N ARG A 295 -0.16 -2.86 10.32
CA ARG A 295 0.69 -2.75 11.52
C ARG A 295 0.04 -3.52 12.67
#